data_AF-A0A8S3APJ6-F1
#
_entry.id   AF-A0A8S3APJ6-F1
#
_cell.length_a   1.000
_cell.length_b   1.000
_cell.length_c   1.000
_cell.angle_alpha   90.00
_cell.angle_beta   90.00
_cell.angle_gamma   90.00
#
_symmetry.space_group_name_H-M   'P 1'
#
loop_
_entity.id
_entity.type
_entity.pdbx_description
1 polymer ?
#
loop_
_entity_poly.entity_id
_entity_poly.type
_entity_poly.pdbx_seq_one_letter_code
_entity_poly.pdbx_strand_id
1 'polypeptide(L)'
;MASDQHQIPEKVLDDLCSRFIINIPAEQREDLVRVLFAVELAHWFYIDFYCEDDDDLYVCNIKEFAQQIFVHCPFLRNYVHNLDDFISRWRGYKLSVPTYGAVLLDPTYEHILLVKGFYNRESWGFPKGKVQENETPIKCAIREVRIKFVY
;
A
#
# COMPACT_ATOMS: atom_id res chain seq x y z
N MET A 1 19.98 18.58 15.95
CA MET A 1 19.03 19.42 15.19
C MET A 1 17.82 18.56 14.95
N ALA A 2 16.77 18.74 15.77
CA ALA A 2 15.55 17.96 15.65
C ALA A 2 14.84 18.43 14.38
N SER A 3 14.70 17.54 13.39
CA SER A 3 13.87 17.78 12.22
C SER A 3 12.45 18.04 12.70
N ASP A 4 11.81 19.11 12.21
CA ASP A 4 10.38 19.35 12.38
C ASP A 4 9.60 18.13 11.85
N GLN A 5 9.31 17.19 12.76
CA GLN A 5 8.53 16.01 12.48
C GLN A 5 7.08 16.49 12.40
N HIS A 6 6.60 16.72 11.18
CA HIS A 6 5.20 16.94 10.93
C HIS A 6 4.43 15.70 11.41
N GLN A 7 3.66 15.87 12.48
CA GLN A 7 2.88 14.80 13.11
C GLN A 7 1.47 14.79 12.57
N ILE A 8 0.98 13.60 12.24
CA ILE A 8 -0.41 13.36 11.86
C ILE A 8 -1.26 13.62 13.12
N PRO A 9 -2.37 14.38 13.01
CA PRO A 9 -3.24 14.65 14.15
C PRO A 9 -3.73 13.36 14.83
N GLU A 10 -3.75 13.34 16.16
CA GLU A 10 -4.12 12.15 16.96
C GLU A 10 -5.51 11.60 16.58
N LYS A 11 -6.47 12.48 16.29
CA LYS A 11 -7.82 12.09 15.83
C LYS A 11 -7.81 11.31 14.52
N VAL A 12 -6.91 11.65 13.61
CA VAL A 12 -6.75 10.95 12.32
C VAL A 12 -6.07 9.61 12.57
N LEU A 13 -5.06 9.56 13.43
CA LEU A 13 -4.41 8.30 13.82
C LEU A 13 -5.38 7.35 14.52
N ASP A 14 -6.27 7.83 15.40
CA ASP A 14 -7.31 7.05 16.05
C ASP A 14 -8.29 6.44 15.04
N ASP A 15 -8.78 7.26 14.11
CA ASP A 15 -9.69 6.81 13.06
C ASP A 15 -9.02 5.72 12.20
N LEU A 16 -7.80 5.96 11.71
CA LEU A 16 -7.04 5.01 10.90
C LEU A 16 -6.70 3.72 11.66
N CYS A 17 -6.26 3.81 12.93
CA CYS A 17 -6.01 2.63 13.76
C CYS A 17 -7.33 1.84 13.94
N SER A 18 -8.47 2.49 14.18
CA SER A 18 -9.76 1.81 14.37
C SER A 18 -10.27 1.10 13.11
N ARG A 19 -10.08 1.72 11.93
CA ARG A 19 -10.55 1.17 10.65
C ARG A 19 -9.70 0.00 10.18
N PHE A 20 -8.38 0.14 10.23
CA PHE A 20 -7.47 -0.77 9.53
C PHE A 20 -6.67 -1.68 10.46
N ILE A 21 -6.43 -1.28 11.71
CA ILE A 21 -5.37 -1.89 12.55
C ILE A 21 -5.95 -2.66 13.75
N ILE A 22 -6.89 -2.08 14.50
CA ILE A 22 -7.43 -2.66 15.74
C ILE A 22 -8.23 -3.94 15.47
N ASN A 23 -8.92 -4.00 14.33
CA ASN A 23 -9.78 -5.14 13.98
C ASN A 23 -9.02 -6.34 13.38
N ILE A 24 -7.69 -6.27 13.26
CA ILE A 24 -6.88 -7.40 12.80
C ILE A 24 -7.02 -8.55 13.81
N PRO A 25 -7.34 -9.79 13.39
CA PRO A 25 -7.43 -10.95 14.29
C PRO A 25 -6.11 -11.19 15.03
N ALA A 26 -6.17 -11.61 16.30
CA ALA A 26 -4.99 -11.79 17.15
C ALA A 26 -3.91 -12.69 16.50
N GLU A 27 -4.32 -13.78 15.86
CA GLU A 27 -3.44 -14.70 15.12
C GLU A 27 -2.65 -14.02 13.99
N GLN A 28 -3.19 -12.95 13.41
CA GLN A 28 -2.55 -12.19 12.34
C GLN A 28 -1.73 -11.00 12.87
N ARG A 29 -1.93 -10.60 14.13
CA ARG A 29 -1.15 -9.51 14.75
C ARG A 29 0.30 -9.91 15.05
N GLU A 30 0.55 -11.20 15.20
CA GLU A 30 1.91 -11.74 15.38
C GLU A 30 2.72 -11.67 14.07
N ASP A 31 2.04 -11.69 12.92
CA ASP A 31 2.65 -11.50 11.61
C ASP A 31 2.73 -10.00 11.26
N LEU A 32 3.83 -9.37 11.66
CA LEU A 32 4.07 -7.95 11.39
C LEU A 32 4.12 -7.59 9.90
N VAL A 33 4.33 -8.57 8.99
CA VAL A 33 4.23 -8.33 7.55
C VAL A 33 2.78 -8.08 7.16
N ARG A 34 1.82 -8.83 7.74
CA ARG A 34 0.37 -8.58 7.56
C ARG A 34 -0.06 -7.25 8.15
N VAL A 35 0.45 -6.91 9.34
CA VAL A 35 0.20 -5.59 9.95
C VAL A 35 0.68 -4.47 9.03
N LEU A 36 1.86 -4.60 8.42
CA LEU A 36 2.38 -3.58 7.49
C LEU A 36 1.56 -3.45 6.21
N PHE A 37 0.88 -4.49 5.73
CA PHE A 37 -0.10 -4.35 4.65
C PHE A 37 -1.32 -3.52 5.08
N ALA A 38 -1.82 -3.71 6.31
CA ALA A 38 -2.91 -2.90 6.84
C ALA A 38 -2.48 -1.43 7.05
N VAL A 39 -1.25 -1.21 7.51
CA VAL A 39 -0.66 0.13 7.64
C VAL A 39 -0.50 0.79 6.26
N GLU A 40 -0.11 0.03 5.22
CA GLU A 40 -0.08 0.56 3.86
C GLU A 40 -1.47 0.99 3.37
N LEU A 41 -2.52 0.21 3.63
CA LEU A 41 -3.89 0.60 3.27
C LEU A 41 -4.33 1.86 4.01
N ALA A 42 -4.01 1.95 5.30
CA ALA A 42 -4.26 3.16 6.10
C ALA A 42 -3.49 4.37 5.57
N HIS A 43 -2.26 4.18 5.08
CA HIS A 43 -1.45 5.25 4.48
C HIS A 43 -2.05 5.77 3.17
N TRP A 44 -2.50 4.87 2.28
CA TRP A 44 -3.21 5.28 1.06
C TRP A 44 -4.51 6.00 1.40
N PHE A 45 -5.29 5.48 2.35
CA PHE A 45 -6.50 6.14 2.81
C PHE A 45 -6.21 7.53 3.40
N TYR A 46 -5.12 7.68 4.15
CA TYR A 46 -4.67 8.97 4.66
C TYR A 46 -4.38 9.97 3.53
N ILE A 47 -3.61 9.55 2.53
CA ILE A 47 -3.26 10.41 1.39
C ILE A 47 -4.53 10.80 0.61
N ASP A 48 -5.35 9.82 0.26
CA ASP A 48 -6.47 10.01 -0.67
C ASP A 48 -7.66 10.74 -0.02
N PHE A 49 -7.89 10.60 1.29
CA PHE A 49 -9.08 11.17 1.95
C PHE A 49 -8.79 12.26 2.98
N TYR A 50 -7.56 12.40 3.46
CA TYR A 50 -7.21 13.46 4.41
C TYR A 50 -6.31 14.50 3.76
N CYS A 51 -5.24 14.08 3.07
CA CYS A 51 -4.33 15.03 2.43
C CYS A 51 -4.91 15.65 1.14
N GLU A 52 -5.87 15.03 0.47
CA GLU A 52 -6.57 15.69 -0.66
C GLU A 52 -7.54 16.78 -0.18
N ASP A 53 -8.10 16.66 1.02
CA ASP A 53 -9.12 17.57 1.56
C ASP A 53 -8.53 18.74 2.39
N ASP A 54 -7.30 18.61 2.89
CA ASP A 54 -6.64 19.59 3.76
C ASP A 54 -5.18 19.82 3.36
N ASP A 55 -4.91 20.97 2.74
CA ASP A 55 -3.58 21.39 2.26
C ASP A 55 -2.55 21.60 3.40
N ASP A 56 -2.99 21.71 4.66
CA ASP A 56 -2.10 21.86 5.82
C ASP A 56 -1.59 20.49 6.33
N LEU A 57 -2.15 19.37 5.84
CA LEU A 57 -1.71 18.03 6.23
C LEU A 57 -0.47 17.58 5.46
N TYR A 58 0.54 17.15 6.22
CA TYR A 58 1.79 16.66 5.67
C TYR A 58 1.64 15.29 5.02
N VAL A 59 1.99 15.20 3.73
CA VAL A 59 2.09 13.93 2.99
C VAL A 59 3.39 13.22 3.39
N CYS A 60 3.31 12.38 4.40
CA CYS A 60 4.44 11.57 4.88
C CYS A 60 4.69 10.34 3.99
N ASN A 61 5.92 9.84 3.98
CA ASN A 61 6.21 8.55 3.34
C ASN A 61 5.75 7.37 4.21
N ILE A 62 5.68 6.16 3.62
CA ILE A 62 5.21 4.96 4.33
C ILE A 62 6.01 4.63 5.60
N LYS A 63 7.31 4.95 5.65
CA LYS A 63 8.15 4.68 6.81
C LYS A 63 7.80 5.62 7.97
N GLU A 64 7.68 6.92 7.68
CA GLU A 64 7.25 7.92 8.65
C GLU A 64 5.84 7.64 9.15
N PHE A 65 4.93 7.31 8.24
CA PHE A 65 3.56 6.94 8.58
C PHE A 65 3.52 5.71 9.51
N ALA A 66 4.24 4.65 9.15
CA ALA A 66 4.31 3.44 9.96
C ALA A 66 4.91 3.72 11.35
N GLN A 67 5.91 4.59 11.45
CA GLN A 67 6.48 4.98 12.74
C GLN A 67 5.45 5.67 13.64
N GLN A 68 4.66 6.59 13.09
CA GLN A 68 3.61 7.29 13.85
C GLN A 68 2.50 6.33 14.29
N ILE A 69 2.04 5.44 13.41
CA ILE A 69 1.04 4.41 13.75
C ILE A 69 1.55 3.45 14.83
N PHE A 70 2.79 2.97 14.74
CA PHE A 70 3.35 2.03 15.71
C PHE A 70 3.52 2.66 17.10
N VAL A 71 3.86 3.96 17.15
CA VAL A 71 3.92 4.71 18.41
C VAL A 71 2.51 4.94 18.97
N HIS A 72 1.53 5.24 18.12
CA HIS A 72 0.15 5.50 18.53
C HIS A 72 -0.54 4.26 19.11
N CYS A 73 -0.55 3.17 18.33
CA CYS A 73 -1.27 1.93 18.63
C CYS A 73 -0.53 1.09 19.72
N PRO A 74 -1.10 0.90 20.95
CA PRO A 74 -0.37 0.36 22.11
C PRO A 74 0.29 -1.02 21.92
N PHE A 75 -0.35 -1.92 21.18
CA PHE A 75 0.18 -3.27 20.94
C PHE A 75 1.34 -3.30 19.93
N LEU A 76 1.53 -2.22 19.16
CA LEU A 76 2.61 -2.10 18.19
C LEU A 76 3.85 -1.37 18.74
N ARG A 77 3.70 -0.65 19.86
CA ARG A 77 4.78 0.16 20.47
C ARG A 77 6.04 -0.63 20.74
N ASN A 78 5.89 -1.88 21.18
CA ASN A 78 7.02 -2.77 21.47
C ASN A 78 7.86 -3.08 20.23
N TYR A 79 7.34 -2.91 19.02
CA TYR A 79 8.02 -3.25 17.77
C TYR A 79 8.67 -2.04 17.06
N VAL A 80 8.45 -0.81 17.57
CA VAL A 80 8.97 0.43 16.96
C VAL A 80 10.48 0.39 16.76
N HIS A 81 11.22 -0.16 17.72
CA HIS A 81 12.68 -0.22 17.68
C HIS A 81 13.24 -1.08 16.52
N ASN A 82 12.47 -2.07 16.06
CA ASN A 82 12.83 -2.96 14.95
C ASN A 82 12.05 -2.64 13.67
N LEU A 83 11.37 -1.50 13.60
CA LEU A 83 10.48 -1.15 12.49
C LEU A 83 11.21 -1.17 11.14
N ASP A 84 12.46 -0.73 11.08
CA ASP A 84 13.25 -0.72 9.84
C ASP A 84 13.51 -2.12 9.27
N ASP A 85 13.76 -3.10 10.13
CA ASP A 85 13.92 -4.50 9.73
C ASP A 85 12.59 -5.06 9.23
N PHE A 86 11.48 -4.74 9.90
CA PHE A 86 10.15 -5.18 9.48
C PHE A 86 9.73 -4.57 8.14
N ILE A 87 9.96 -3.27 7.94
CA ILE A 87 9.72 -2.60 6.65
C ILE A 87 10.56 -3.26 5.55
N SER A 88 11.83 -3.58 5.84
CA SER A 88 12.72 -4.23 4.88
C SER A 88 12.21 -5.63 4.50
N ARG A 89 11.81 -6.44 5.48
CA ARG A 89 11.21 -7.77 5.25
C ARG A 89 9.90 -7.69 4.48
N TRP A 90 9.01 -6.76 4.86
CA TRP A 90 7.74 -6.53 4.16
C TRP A 90 7.96 -6.11 2.71
N ARG A 91 8.90 -5.19 2.44
CA ARG A 91 9.29 -4.81 1.07
C ARG A 91 9.82 -6.01 0.29
N GLY A 92 10.69 -6.82 0.90
CA GLY A 92 11.21 -8.06 0.31
C GLY A 92 10.09 -9.03 -0.07
N TYR A 93 9.16 -9.27 0.85
CA TYR A 93 7.98 -10.10 0.60
C TYR A 93 7.12 -9.51 -0.53
N LYS A 94 6.85 -8.20 -0.50
CA LYS A 94 6.09 -7.52 -1.56
C LYS A 94 6.73 -7.73 -2.92
N LEU A 95 8.05 -7.66 -3.02
CA LEU A 95 8.79 -7.85 -4.26
C LEU A 95 8.77 -9.31 -4.73
N SER A 96 8.70 -10.28 -3.82
CA SER A 96 8.61 -11.70 -4.20
C SER A 96 7.23 -12.12 -4.70
N VAL A 97 6.16 -11.36 -4.43
CA VAL A 97 4.81 -11.70 -4.92
C VAL A 97 4.79 -11.58 -6.46
N PRO A 98 4.50 -12.69 -7.19
CA PRO A 98 4.45 -12.68 -8.64
C PRO A 98 3.38 -11.70 -9.16
N THR A 99 3.68 -11.09 -10.30
CA THR A 99 2.70 -10.26 -11.02
C THR A 99 2.30 -10.91 -12.33
N TYR A 100 1.00 -10.90 -12.62
CA TYR A 100 0.44 -11.37 -13.88
C TYR A 100 -0.38 -10.27 -14.54
N GLY A 101 -0.48 -10.35 -15.87
CA GLY A 101 -1.14 -9.35 -16.69
C GLY A 101 -1.21 -9.81 -18.14
N ALA A 102 -1.50 -8.89 -19.05
CA ALA A 102 -1.57 -9.18 -20.47
C ALA A 102 -0.86 -8.12 -21.32
N VAL A 103 -0.36 -8.56 -22.46
CA VAL A 103 -0.01 -7.70 -23.59
C VAL A 103 -1.20 -7.73 -24.54
N LEU A 104 -1.88 -6.60 -24.68
CA LEU A 104 -3.04 -6.48 -25.56
C LEU A 104 -2.58 -5.82 -26.85
N LEU A 105 -2.76 -6.52 -27.97
CA LEU A 105 -2.47 -6.03 -29.31
C LEU A 105 -3.77 -5.67 -30.03
N ASP A 106 -3.70 -4.74 -30.97
CA ASP A 106 -4.78 -4.52 -31.92
C ASP A 106 -4.82 -5.65 -32.98
N PRO A 107 -5.93 -5.79 -33.74
CA PRO A 107 -6.06 -6.86 -34.73
C PRO A 107 -5.03 -6.83 -35.87
N THR A 108 -4.38 -5.70 -36.12
CA THR A 108 -3.30 -5.57 -37.11
C THR A 108 -1.93 -5.94 -36.54
N TYR A 109 -1.82 -6.12 -35.22
CA TYR A 109 -0.58 -6.37 -34.49
C TYR A 109 0.47 -5.24 -34.60
N GLU A 110 0.01 -4.00 -34.84
CA GLU A 110 0.88 -2.82 -34.99
C GLU A 110 0.94 -2.00 -33.70
N HIS A 111 -0.10 -2.07 -32.87
CA HIS A 111 -0.22 -1.27 -31.66
C HIS A 111 -0.38 -2.16 -30.43
N ILE A 112 0.14 -1.67 -29.30
CA ILE A 112 -0.02 -2.29 -27.99
C ILE A 112 -0.67 -1.33 -27.02
N LEU A 113 -1.48 -1.88 -26.12
CA LEU A 113 -2.07 -1.11 -25.05
C LEU A 113 -1.14 -1.05 -23.82
N LEU A 114 -0.88 0.16 -23.35
CA LEU A 114 -0.10 0.45 -22.14
C LEU A 114 -0.93 1.29 -21.17
N VAL A 115 -0.62 1.15 -19.88
CA VAL A 115 -1.18 1.97 -18.80
C VAL A 115 -0.12 2.88 -18.23
N LYS A 116 -0.55 4.05 -17.74
CA LYS A 116 0.28 5.06 -17.11
C LYS A 116 -0.12 5.22 -15.65
N GLY A 117 0.87 5.24 -14.75
CA GLY A 117 0.60 5.43 -13.31
C GLY A 117 0.13 6.85 -13.01
N PHE A 118 -0.80 6.99 -12.05
CA PHE A 118 -1.31 8.30 -11.62
C PHE A 118 -0.25 9.14 -10.89
N TYR A 119 0.48 8.50 -9.96
CA TYR A 119 1.55 9.13 -9.17
C TYR A 119 2.93 9.01 -9.85
N ASN A 120 3.20 7.93 -10.59
CA ASN A 120 4.40 7.82 -11.43
C ASN A 120 4.05 8.08 -12.90
N ARG A 121 3.97 9.37 -13.24
CA ARG A 121 3.55 9.86 -14.56
C ARG A 121 4.65 9.78 -15.63
N GLU A 122 5.80 9.21 -15.34
CA GLU A 122 6.91 9.17 -16.31
C GLU A 122 7.07 7.81 -16.99
N SER A 123 6.47 6.75 -16.43
CA SER A 123 6.59 5.39 -16.96
C SER A 123 5.26 4.86 -17.52
N TRP A 124 5.33 4.32 -18.74
CA TRP A 124 4.29 3.46 -19.31
C TRP A 124 4.61 1.99 -19.06
N GLY A 125 3.60 1.15 -18.86
CA GLY A 125 3.79 -0.29 -18.67
C GLY A 125 2.57 -1.11 -19.03
N PHE A 126 2.73 -2.43 -19.09
CA PHE A 126 1.62 -3.34 -19.37
C PHE A 126 0.60 -3.40 -18.21
N PRO A 127 -0.69 -3.64 -18.50
CA PRO A 127 -1.68 -3.89 -17.48
C PRO A 127 -1.38 -5.23 -16.77
N LYS A 128 -0.82 -5.11 -15.55
CA LYS A 128 -0.50 -6.22 -14.65
C LYS A 128 -0.66 -5.81 -13.18
N GLY A 129 -0.73 -6.81 -12.31
CA GLY A 129 -0.67 -6.63 -10.86
C GLY A 129 -0.39 -7.94 -10.13
N LYS A 130 -0.43 -7.91 -8.79
CA LYS A 130 0.03 -9.00 -7.93
C LYS A 130 -1.04 -10.08 -7.77
N VAL A 131 -0.60 -11.33 -7.76
CA VAL A 131 -1.48 -12.49 -7.50
C VAL A 131 -1.99 -12.47 -6.07
N GLN A 132 -3.27 -12.79 -5.87
CA GLN A 132 -3.87 -12.95 -4.56
C GLN A 132 -3.72 -14.39 -4.02
N GLU A 133 -3.97 -14.58 -2.73
CA GLU A 133 -3.95 -15.90 -2.12
C GLU A 133 -4.97 -16.83 -2.80
N ASN A 134 -4.55 -18.06 -3.11
CA ASN A 134 -5.36 -19.08 -3.82
C ASN A 134 -5.86 -18.67 -5.22
N GLU A 135 -5.24 -17.66 -5.84
CA GLU A 135 -5.57 -17.22 -7.20
C GLU A 135 -4.64 -17.85 -8.24
N THR A 136 -5.20 -18.33 -9.36
CA THR A 136 -4.37 -18.85 -10.45
C THR A 136 -3.76 -17.71 -11.29
N PRO A 137 -2.58 -17.91 -11.91
CA PRO A 137 -1.95 -16.89 -12.75
C PRO A 137 -2.87 -16.29 -13.82
N ILE A 138 -3.67 -17.14 -14.48
CA ILE A 138 -4.62 -16.71 -15.53
C ILE A 138 -5.74 -15.86 -14.93
N LYS A 139 -6.31 -16.26 -13.78
CA LYS A 139 -7.36 -15.48 -13.12
C LYS A 139 -6.83 -14.11 -12.66
N CYS A 140 -5.62 -14.08 -12.11
CA CYS A 140 -4.93 -12.84 -11.75
C CYS A 140 -4.77 -11.92 -12.96
N ALA A 141 -4.25 -12.42 -14.09
CA ALA A 141 -4.07 -11.62 -15.29
C ALA A 141 -5.40 -11.02 -15.78
N ILE A 142 -6.47 -11.82 -15.82
CA ILE A 142 -7.80 -11.37 -16.24
C ILE A 142 -8.32 -10.28 -15.28
N ARG A 143 -8.24 -10.50 -13.96
CA ARG A 143 -8.70 -9.54 -12.95
C ARG A 143 -7.96 -8.21 -13.06
N GLU A 144 -6.63 -8.26 -13.09
CA GLU A 144 -5.77 -7.07 -13.15
C GLU A 144 -5.94 -6.27 -14.44
N VAL A 145 -6.15 -6.95 -15.58
CA VAL A 145 -6.45 -6.27 -16.84
C VAL A 145 -7.85 -5.66 -16.78
N ARG A 146 -8.86 -6.39 -16.33
CA ARG A 146 -10.25 -5.91 -16.30
C ARG A 146 -10.43 -4.68 -15.41
N ILE A 147 -9.85 -4.68 -14.20
CA ILE A 147 -9.95 -3.55 -13.25
C ILE A 147 -9.40 -2.24 -13.85
N LYS A 148 -8.45 -2.32 -14.78
CA LYS A 148 -7.83 -1.12 -15.38
C LYS A 148 -8.62 -0.51 -16.54
N PHE A 149 -9.65 -1.19 -17.06
CA PHE A 149 -10.37 -0.76 -18.27
C PHE A 149 -11.89 -0.79 -18.18
N VAL A 150 -12.47 -1.35 -17.11
CA VAL A 150 -13.92 -1.39 -16.92
C VAL A 150 -14.31 -0.37 -15.86
N TYR A 151 -14.89 0.75 -16.31
CA TYR A 151 -15.69 1.67 -15.49
C TYR A 151 -17.15 1.22 -15.49
#